data_AF-A0A7W1ACG2-F1
#
_entry.id   AF-A0A7W1ACG2-F1
#
_cell.length_a   1.000
_cell.length_b   1.000
_cell.length_c   1.000
_cell.angle_alpha   90.00
_cell.angle_beta   90.00
_cell.angle_gamma   90.00
#
_symmetry.space_group_name_H-M   'P 1'
#
loop_
_entity.id
_entity.type
_entity.pdbx_description
1 polymer ?
#
loop_
_entity_poly.entity_id
_entity_poly.type
_entity_poly.pdbx_seq_one_letter_code
_entity_poly.pdbx_strand_id
1 'polypeptide(L)' 'SFREDLEADSLDLVELIMELEEQFGIEIPDEEAEKITTVEEAVDYVTEHQAA' A
#
# COMPACT_ATOMS: atom_id res chain seq x y z
N SER A 1 -2.17 7.81 -10.69
CA SER A 1 -2.59 6.82 -9.66
C SER A 1 -2.03 5.45 -10.03
N PHE A 2 -1.86 4.50 -9.11
CA PHE A 2 -1.29 3.16 -9.39
C PHE A 2 -1.85 2.50 -10.66
N ARG A 3 -3.17 2.59 -10.85
CA ARG A 3 -3.86 2.05 -12.03
C ARG A 3 -3.49 2.74 -13.35
N GLU A 4 -3.21 4.04 -13.32
CA GLU A 4 -2.90 4.84 -14.51
C GLU A 4 -1.41 4.83 -14.84
N ASP A 5 -0.55 4.79 -13.82
CA ASP A 5 0.89 4.95 -13.97
C ASP A 5 1.62 3.60 -14.09
N LEU A 6 1.12 2.55 -13.42
CA LEU A 6 1.72 1.21 -13.44
C LEU A 6 0.86 0.18 -14.20
N GLU A 7 -0.28 0.62 -14.78
CA GLU A 7 -1.29 -0.28 -15.37
C GLU A 7 -1.73 -1.40 -14.41
N ALA A 8 -1.59 -1.17 -13.10
CA ALA A 8 -1.85 -2.14 -12.05
C ALA A 8 -3.36 -2.38 -11.92
N ASP A 9 -3.77 -3.64 -11.97
CA ASP A 9 -5.17 -4.01 -11.76
C ASP A 9 -5.52 -4.06 -10.25
N SER A 10 -6.77 -4.41 -9.93
CA SER A 10 -7.19 -4.51 -8.53
C SER A 10 -6.52 -5.64 -7.75
N LEU A 11 -6.01 -6.68 -8.42
CA LEU A 11 -5.28 -7.78 -7.78
C LEU A 11 -3.83 -7.38 -7.52
N ASP A 12 -3.19 -6.67 -8.47
CA ASP A 12 -1.84 -6.14 -8.31
C ASP A 12 -1.73 -5.22 -7.08
N LEU A 13 -2.78 -4.42 -6.81
CA LEU A 13 -2.87 -3.58 -5.62
C LEU A 13 -2.95 -4.40 -4.32
N VAL A 14 -3.72 -5.49 -4.32
CA VAL A 14 -3.83 -6.38 -3.15
C VAL A 14 -2.50 -7.05 -2.86
N GLU A 15 -1.81 -7.54 -3.89
CA GLU A 15 -0.48 -8.14 -3.75
C GLU A 15 0.55 -7.13 -3.23
N LEU A 16 0.53 -5.89 -3.75
CA LEU A 16 1.40 -4.81 -3.27
C LEU A 16 1.20 -4.54 -1.77
N ILE A 17 -0.06 -4.41 -1.33
CA ILE A 17 -0.38 -4.13 0.07
C ILE A 17 0.08 -5.28 0.97
N MET A 18 -0.18 -6.53 0.60
CA MET A 18 0.28 -7.70 1.37
C MET A 18 1.80 -7.77 1.47
N GLU A 19 2.53 -7.45 0.39
CA GLU A 19 3.99 -7.44 0.41
C GLU A 19 4.52 -6.28 1.29
N LEU A 20 3.87 -5.11 1.28
CA LEU A 20 4.21 -4.00 2.18
C LEU A 20 4.01 -4.39 3.65
N GLU A 21 2.92 -5.09 3.98
CA GLU A 21 2.66 -5.63 5.32
C GLU A 21 3.77 -6.60 5.77
N GLU A 22 4.13 -7.57 4.91
CA GLU A 22 5.15 -8.57 5.22
C GLU A 22 6.56 -7.96 5.32
N GLN A 23 6.94 -7.09 4.38
CA GLN A 23 8.27 -6.48 4.33
C GLN A 23 8.52 -5.52 5.49
N PHE A 24 7.50 -4.75 5.88
CA PHE A 24 7.64 -3.73 6.92
C PHE A 24 7.08 -4.16 8.28
N GLY A 25 6.43 -5.33 8.36
CA GLY A 25 5.84 -5.86 9.60
C GLY A 25 4.67 -5.00 10.11
N ILE A 26 3.95 -4.36 9.20
CA ILE A 26 2.79 -3.50 9.49
C ILE A 26 1.50 -4.23 9.12
N GLU A 27 0.37 -3.73 9.61
CA GLU A 27 -0.97 -4.22 9.26
C GLU A 27 -1.74 -3.04 8.64
N ILE A 28 -2.27 -3.23 7.44
CA ILE A 28 -2.99 -2.22 6.66
C ILE A 28 -4.45 -2.67 6.56
N PRO A 29 -5.38 -2.04 7.30
CA PRO A 29 -6.80 -2.38 7.18
C PRO A 29 -7.31 -2.16 5.75
N ASP A 30 -8.24 -2.99 5.28
CA ASP A 30 -8.83 -2.88 3.93
C ASP A 30 -9.36 -1.46 3.64
N GLU A 31 -9.99 -0.81 4.63
CA GLU A 31 -10.52 0.56 4.50
C GLU A 31 -9.43 1.63 4.29
N GLU A 32 -8.20 1.36 4.69
CA GLU A 32 -7.03 2.22 4.50
C GLU A 32 -6.30 1.85 3.21
N ALA A 33 -6.17 0.55 2.91
CA ALA A 33 -5.64 0.04 1.65
C ALA A 33 -6.42 0.60 0.44
N GLU A 34 -7.75 0.71 0.52
CA GLU A 34 -8.58 1.32 -0.53
C GLU A 34 -8.28 2.81 -0.78
N LYS A 35 -7.71 3.51 0.22
CA LYS A 35 -7.33 4.93 0.12
C LYS A 35 -5.92 5.10 -0.45
N ILE A 36 -5.08 4.07 -0.39
CA ILE A 36 -3.73 4.07 -0.95
C ILE A 36 -3.84 3.90 -2.46
N THR A 37 -3.85 5.02 -3.18
CA THR A 37 -3.98 5.06 -4.64
C THR A 37 -2.71 5.53 -5.35
N THR A 38 -1.73 5.99 -4.59
CA THR A 38 -0.44 6.49 -5.06
C THR A 38 0.72 5.92 -4.26
N VAL A 39 1.90 5.93 -4.87
CA VAL A 39 3.15 5.50 -4.21
C VAL A 39 3.46 6.39 -3.00
N GLU A 40 3.17 7.69 -3.09
CA GLU A 40 3.35 8.63 -1.98
C GLU A 40 2.52 8.23 -0.77
N GLU A 41 1.22 7.98 -0.94
CA GLU A 41 0.32 7.52 0.14
C GLU A 41 0.79 6.20 0.76
N ALA A 42 1.27 5.25 -0.05
CA ALA A 42 1.80 3.98 0.44
C ALA A 42 3.06 4.19 1.31
N VAL A 43 3.97 5.04 0.85
CA VAL A 43 5.23 5.35 1.55
C VAL A 43 4.96 6.13 2.84
N ASP A 44 4.06 7.10 2.80
CA ASP A 44 3.64 7.88 3.97
C ASP A 44 3.01 6.95 5.02
N TYR A 45 2.10 6.07 4.61
CA TYR A 45 1.48 5.10 5.51
C TYR A 45 2.52 4.21 6.19
N VAL A 46 3.43 3.61 5.41
CA VAL A 46 4.51 2.77 5.94
C VAL A 46 5.38 3.55 6.90
N THR A 47 5.73 4.79 6.57
CA THR A 47 6.62 5.64 7.40
C THR A 47 5.96 6.04 8.73
N GLU A 48 4.65 6.30 8.72
CA GLU A 48 3.89 6.63 9.94
C GLU A 48 3.67 5.41 10.85
N HIS A 49 3.53 4.22 10.26
CA HIS A 49 3.22 2.98 11.00
C HIS A 49 4.44 2.12 11.31
N GLN A 50 5.61 2.41 10.70
CA GLN A 50 6.90 1.94 11.18
C GLN A 50 7.29 2.70 12.46
N ALA A 51 6.81 2.21 13.60
CA ALA A 51 7.44 2.54 14.87
C ALA A 51 8.84 1.90 14.91
N ALA A 52 9.87 2.73 15.10
CA ALA A 52 11.26 2.30 15.32
C ALA A 52 11.44 1.36 16.52
#